data_AF-A0A951K113-F1
#
_entry.id   AF-A0A951K113-F1
#
_cell.length_a   1.000
_cell.length_b   1.000
_cell.length_c   1.000
_cell.angle_alpha   90.00
_cell.angle_beta   90.00
_cell.angle_gamma   90.00
#
_symmetry.space_group_name_H-M   'P 1'
#
loop_
_entity.id
_entity.type
_entity.pdbx_description
1 polymer ?
#
loop_
_entity_poly.entity_id
_entity_poly.type
_entity_poly.pdbx_seq_one_letter_code
_entity_poly.pdbx_strand_id
1 'polypeptide(L)' 'MAGSIRTLRERELNRALLARQHLLRRSTASLPSMLESVGGLQMQYAPSGYVGCWSRLAASRDSG' A
#
# COMPACT_ATOMS: atom_id res chain seq x y z
N MET A 1 14.75 -31.66 -10.31
CA MET A 1 14.23 -31.24 -8.99
C MET A 1 13.13 -30.21 -9.22
N ALA A 2 11.88 -30.66 -9.39
CA ALA A 2 10.75 -29.74 -9.50
C ALA A 2 10.44 -29.19 -8.11
N GLY A 3 10.65 -27.89 -7.90
CA GLY A 3 10.27 -27.23 -6.64
C GLY A 3 8.76 -27.33 -6.44
N SER A 4 8.34 -27.79 -5.27
CA SER A 4 6.92 -27.81 -4.91
C SER A 4 6.38 -26.37 -4.93
N ILE A 5 5.37 -26.11 -5.75
CA ILE A 5 4.70 -24.81 -5.80
C ILE A 5 3.93 -24.64 -4.49
N ARG A 6 4.36 -23.66 -3.69
CA ARG A 6 3.70 -23.32 -2.42
C ARG A 6 2.43 -22.51 -2.70
N THR A 7 1.26 -23.09 -2.43
CA THR A 7 -0.02 -22.38 -2.45
C THR A 7 -0.19 -21.55 -1.18
N LEU A 8 -0.48 -20.26 -1.32
CA LEU A 8 -0.76 -19.37 -0.19
C LEU A 8 -2.14 -19.66 0.42
N ARG A 9 -2.24 -19.63 1.74
CA ARG A 9 -3.53 -19.57 2.44
C ARG A 9 -4.16 -18.19 2.27
N GLU A 10 -5.47 -18.11 2.46
CA GLU A 10 -6.21 -16.85 2.36
C GLU A 10 -5.65 -15.74 3.27
N ARG A 11 -5.32 -16.06 4.52
CA ARG A 11 -4.71 -15.11 5.46
C ARG A 11 -3.36 -14.59 4.97
N GLU A 12 -2.57 -15.41 4.29
CA GLU A 12 -1.28 -15.02 3.75
C GLU A 12 -1.45 -14.12 2.53
N LEU A 13 -2.39 -14.48 1.64
CA LEU A 13 -2.74 -13.65 0.49
C LEU A 13 -3.27 -12.28 0.95
N ASN A 14 -4.15 -12.25 1.95
CA ASN A 14 -4.68 -11.01 2.52
C ASN A 14 -3.56 -10.14 3.11
N ARG A 15 -2.64 -10.72 3.89
CA ARG A 15 -1.51 -9.97 4.45
C ARG A 15 -0.56 -9.47 3.37
N ALA A 16 -0.29 -10.27 2.34
CA ALA A 16 0.51 -9.84 1.19
C ALA A 16 -0.14 -8.66 0.45
N LEU A 17 -1.47 -8.72 0.26
CA LEU A 17 -2.25 -7.66 -0.35
C LEU A 17 -2.18 -6.37 0.50
N LEU A 18 -2.45 -6.47 1.81
CA LEU A 18 -2.38 -5.33 2.73
C LEU A 18 -0.96 -4.74 2.80
N ALA A 19 0.09 -5.56 2.73
CA ALA A 19 1.48 -5.12 2.70
C ALA A 19 1.79 -4.32 1.43
N ARG A 20 1.40 -4.83 0.25
CA ARG A 20 1.58 -4.12 -1.03
C ARG A 20 0.82 -2.79 -1.08
N GLN A 21 -0.24 -2.70 -0.29
CA GLN A 21 -1.06 -1.50 -0.11
C GLN A 21 -0.53 -0.54 0.96
N HIS A 22 0.57 -0.83 1.66
CA HIS A 22 1.06 0.00 2.77
C HIS A 22 0.07 0.14 3.95
N LEU A 23 -0.85 -0.83 4.09
CA LEU A 23 -1.84 -0.87 5.17
C LEU A 23 -1.36 -1.66 6.39
N LEU A 24 -0.30 -2.45 6.25
CA LEU A 24 0.39 -3.08 7.39
C LEU A 24 1.52 -2.21 7.96
N ARG A 25 2.14 -1.41 7.10
CA ARG A 25 3.22 -0.48 7.46
C ARG A 25 3.11 0.72 6.54
N ARG A 26 3.08 1.91 7.13
CA ARG A 26 3.07 3.17 6.40
C ARG A 26 4.39 3.37 5.64
N SER A 27 4.32 3.82 4.40
CA SER A 27 5.44 4.08 3.50
C SER A 27 6.09 5.44 3.79
N THR A 28 7.41 5.51 3.66
CA THR A 28 8.17 6.77 3.68
C THR A 28 8.45 7.31 2.27
N ALA A 29 7.88 6.68 1.23
CA ALA A 29 7.99 7.16 -0.14
C ALA A 29 7.24 8.49 -0.32
N SER A 30 7.57 9.22 -1.39
CA SER A 30 6.81 10.40 -1.79
C SER A 30 5.36 10.03 -2.12
N LEU A 31 4.46 11.00 -2.02
CA LEU A 31 3.04 10.80 -2.33
C LEU A 31 2.83 10.24 -3.75
N PRO A 32 3.44 10.78 -4.83
CA PRO A 32 3.28 10.23 -6.17
C PRO A 32 3.74 8.77 -6.29
N SER A 33 4.93 8.44 -5.77
CA SER A 33 5.47 7.08 -5.84
C SER A 33 4.61 6.08 -5.05
N MET A 34 4.01 6.50 -3.93
CA MET A 34 3.08 5.67 -3.19
C MET A 34 1.80 5.42 -3.99
N LEU A 35 1.22 6.46 -4.62
CA LEU A 35 0.01 6.33 -5.44
C LEU A 35 0.22 5.41 -6.65
N GLU A 36 1.35 5.55 -7.35
CA GLU A 36 1.73 4.66 -8.45
C GLU A 36 1.84 3.20 -7.99
N SER A 37 2.43 2.96 -6.81
CA SER A 37 2.61 1.61 -6.29
C SER A 37 1.30 0.86 -6.00
N VAL A 38 0.22 1.61 -5.74
CA VAL A 38 -1.12 1.06 -5.47
C VAL A 38 -2.08 1.17 -6.65
N GLY A 39 -1.66 1.75 -7.78
CA GLY A 39 -2.50 1.95 -8.96
C GLY A 39 -3.49 3.10 -8.85
N GLY A 40 -3.23 4.07 -7.96
CA GLY A 40 -4.10 5.20 -7.67
C GLY A 40 -5.10 4.95 -6.52
N LEU A 41 -5.78 6.02 -6.10
CA LEU A 41 -6.85 5.96 -5.11
C LEU A 41 -8.14 6.48 -5.72
N GLN A 42 -9.24 5.81 -5.40
CA GLN A 42 -10.58 6.27 -5.75
C GLN A 42 -10.91 7.54 -4.96
N MET A 43 -11.07 8.66 -5.67
CA MET A 43 -11.27 9.99 -5.10
C MET A 43 -12.60 10.61 -5.53
N GLN A 44 -13.67 9.81 -5.66
CA GLN A 44 -15.01 10.35 -5.96
C GLN A 44 -15.53 11.32 -4.88
N TYR A 45 -14.93 11.30 -3.68
CA TYR A 45 -15.17 12.24 -2.60
C TYR A 45 -13.82 12.75 -2.07
N ALA A 46 -13.56 14.06 -2.14
CA ALA A 46 -12.22 14.59 -1.83
C ALA A 46 -11.64 14.15 -0.46
N PRO A 47 -12.43 14.08 0.64
CA PRO A 47 -11.96 13.54 1.92
C PRO A 47 -11.49 12.08 1.88
N SER A 48 -12.02 11.23 1.00
CA SER A 48 -11.58 9.83 0.90
C SER A 48 -10.13 9.72 0.42
N GLY A 49 -9.70 10.64 -0.46
CA GLY A 49 -8.31 10.73 -0.91
C GLY A 49 -7.36 11.05 0.26
N TYR A 50 -7.69 12.04 1.09
CA TYR A 50 -6.87 12.41 2.24
C TYR A 50 -6.76 11.27 3.27
N VAL A 51 -7.86 10.62 3.61
CA VAL A 51 -7.85 9.47 4.54
C VAL A 51 -7.04 8.30 3.98
N GLY A 52 -7.18 8.02 2.67
CA GLY A 52 -6.42 6.98 1.99
C GLY A 52 -4.91 7.23 2.01
N CYS A 53 -4.49 8.47 1.77
CA CYS A 53 -3.09 8.88 1.84
C CYS A 53 -2.57 8.84 3.29
N TRP A 54 -3.32 9.40 4.24
CA TRP A 54 -2.93 9.44 5.65
C TRP A 54 -2.70 8.04 6.23
N SER A 55 -3.55 7.08 5.87
CA SER A 55 -3.43 5.70 6.34
C SER A 55 -2.20 4.96 5.78
N ARG A 56 -1.62 5.43 4.66
CA ARG A 56 -0.55 4.74 3.91
C ARG A 56 0.81 5.42 3.97
N LEU A 57 0.86 6.74 4.17
CA LEU A 57 2.11 7.50 4.20
C LEU A 57 2.50 7.79 5.64
N ALA A 58 3.73 7.51 6.03
CA ALA A 58 4.28 8.02 7.28
C ALA A 58 4.41 9.54 7.17
N ALA A 59 4.45 10.26 8.30
CA ALA A 59 4.77 11.68 8.27
C ALA A 59 6.17 11.85 7.68
N SER A 60 6.24 12.30 6.43
CA SER A 60 7.50 12.64 5.78
C SER A 60 8.04 13.90 6.44
N ARG A 61 9.32 13.87 6.80
CA ARG A 61 10.07 15.11 7.00
C ARG A 61 10.32 15.62 5.58
N ASP A 62 9.98 16.87 5.29
CA ASP A 62 10.26 17.47 3.99
C ASP A 62 11.75 17.26 3.65
N SER A 63 12.02 16.43 2.65
CA SER A 63 13.29 16.40 1.94
C SER A 63 12.96 16.92 0.56
N GLY A 64 13.20 18.22 0.37
CA GLY A 64 13.00 18.95 -0.88
C GLY A 64 13.92 18.50 -1.99
#